data_AF-A0A7V8F393-F1
#
_entry.id   AF-A0A7V8F393-F1
#
_cell.length_a   1.000
_cell.length_b   1.000
_cell.length_c   1.000
_cell.angle_alpha   90.00
_cell.angle_beta   90.00
_cell.angle_gamma   90.00
#
_symmetry.space_group_name_H-M   'P 1'
#
loop_
_entity.id
_entity.type
_entity.pdbx_description
1 polymer ?
#
loop_
_entity_poly.entity_id
_entity_poly.type
_entity_poly.pdbx_seq_one_letter_code
_entity_poly.pdbx_strand_id
1 'polypeptide(L)'
;MTKSKAGRKGQEFSLEFRQQALLRAATEGVPTVARDLGLQPAQLYSWRAQARRHDQDDQAQRLELAEHARLKREVARLEEENAFLKKAAAYFAKQPK
;
A
#
# COMPACT_ATOMS: atom_id res chain seq x y z
N MET A 1 -12.88 12.15 42.66
CA MET A 1 -11.92 13.11 42.08
C MET A 1 -10.68 12.37 41.60
N THR A 2 -10.56 12.07 40.31
CA THR A 2 -9.28 11.66 39.69
C THR A 2 -9.09 12.53 38.45
N LYS A 3 -7.94 13.21 38.43
CA LYS A 3 -7.65 14.39 37.62
C LYS A 3 -7.53 14.06 36.13
N SER A 4 -8.18 14.88 35.30
CA SER A 4 -8.05 14.92 33.84
C SER A 4 -6.57 15.12 33.44
N LYS A 5 -6.02 14.20 32.65
CA LYS A 5 -4.67 14.34 32.06
C LYS A 5 -4.83 15.06 30.73
N ALA A 6 -4.55 16.36 30.73
CA ALA A 6 -4.50 17.20 29.54
C ALA A 6 -3.68 16.51 28.44
N GLY A 7 -4.30 16.30 27.28
CA GLY A 7 -3.65 15.73 26.10
C GLY A 7 -2.47 16.61 25.72
N ARG A 8 -1.25 16.09 25.82
CA ARG A 8 -0.07 16.78 25.28
C ARG A 8 -0.28 16.91 23.78
N LYS A 9 -0.30 18.14 23.27
CA LYS A 9 -0.16 18.40 21.83
C LYS A 9 1.09 17.66 21.36
N GLY A 10 0.92 16.69 20.48
CA GLY A 10 2.02 15.88 19.97
C GLY A 10 3.02 16.79 19.27
N GLN A 11 4.30 16.68 19.64
CA GLN A 11 5.37 17.24 18.82
C GLN A 11 5.29 16.57 17.44
N GLU A 12 5.09 17.36 16.39
CA GLU A 12 5.11 16.86 15.02
C GLU A 12 6.56 16.65 14.57
N PHE A 13 6.99 15.40 14.57
CA PHE A 13 8.30 15.03 14.03
C PHE A 13 8.21 14.87 12.52
N SER A 14 9.25 15.28 11.79
CA SER A 14 9.36 15.07 10.34
C SER A 14 9.38 13.58 10.00
N LEU A 15 8.98 13.26 8.77
CA LEU A 15 8.98 11.89 8.25
C LEU A 15 10.39 11.27 8.31
N GLU A 16 11.40 12.01 7.88
CA GLU A 16 12.80 11.58 7.93
C GLU A 16 13.26 11.27 9.36
N PHE A 17 12.91 12.12 10.33
CA PHE A 17 13.26 11.87 11.72
C PHE A 17 12.63 10.59 12.24
N ARG A 18 11.34 10.35 11.94
CA ARG A 18 10.65 9.12 12.35
C ARG A 18 11.30 7.89 11.73
N GLN A 19 11.68 7.96 10.46
CA GLN A 19 12.37 6.86 9.76
C GLN A 19 13.73 6.56 10.37
N GLN A 20 14.56 7.58 10.59
CA GLN A 20 15.88 7.42 11.23
C GLN A 20 15.76 6.86 12.65
N ALA A 21 14.79 7.34 13.43
CA ALA A 21 14.52 6.82 14.77
C ALA A 21 14.09 5.34 14.74
N LEU A 22 13.28 4.94 13.75
CA LEU A 22 12.87 3.54 13.58
C LEU A 22 14.02 2.64 13.12
N LEU A 23 14.89 3.12 12.22
CA LEU A 23 16.09 2.40 11.78
C LEU A 23 17.04 2.15 12.96
N ARG A 24 17.32 3.19 13.73
CA ARG A 24 18.13 3.09 14.94
C ARG A 24 17.49 2.18 15.99
N ALA A 25 16.17 2.24 16.15
CA ALA A 25 15.46 1.36 17.08
C ALA A 25 15.45 -0.11 16.65
N ALA A 26 15.66 -0.41 15.37
CA ALA A 26 15.80 -1.78 14.88
C ALA A 26 17.16 -2.40 15.25
N THR A 27 18.22 -1.59 15.37
CA THR A 27 19.57 -2.03 15.74
C THR A 27 19.81 -1.98 17.25
N GLU A 28 19.42 -0.89 17.91
CA GLU A 28 19.74 -0.61 19.32
C GLU A 28 18.59 -0.92 20.29
N GLY A 29 17.39 -1.17 19.76
CA GLY A 29 16.19 -1.43 20.52
C GLY A 29 15.39 -0.17 20.89
N VAL A 30 14.07 -0.34 20.95
CA VAL A 30 13.11 0.75 21.22
C VAL A 30 13.35 1.46 22.57
N PRO A 31 13.62 0.76 23.70
CA PRO A 31 13.82 1.43 24.98
C PRO A 31 15.03 2.37 25.00
N THR A 32 16.14 1.94 24.39
CA THR A 32 17.40 2.71 24.30
C THR A 32 17.17 3.98 23.50
N VAL A 33 16.64 3.84 22.28
CA VAL A 33 16.41 4.96 21.37
C VAL A 33 15.35 5.91 21.90
N ALA A 34 14.30 5.41 22.58
CA ALA A 34 13.31 6.26 23.22
C ALA A 34 13.96 7.16 24.29
N ARG A 35 14.83 6.60 25.14
CA ARG A 35 15.54 7.37 26.17
C ARG A 35 16.46 8.42 25.55
N ASP A 36 17.25 8.03 24.55
CA ASP A 36 18.22 8.91 23.91
C ASP A 36 17.57 10.07 23.15
N LEU A 37 16.40 9.83 22.55
CA LEU A 37 15.64 10.85 21.81
C LEU A 37 14.64 11.61 22.70
N GLY A 38 14.55 11.31 23.99
CA GLY A 38 13.57 11.92 24.90
C GLY A 38 12.11 11.59 24.56
N LEU A 39 11.87 10.46 23.87
CA LEU A 39 10.57 10.02 23.42
C LEU A 39 9.96 8.97 24.37
N GLN A 40 8.64 8.81 24.29
CA GLN A 40 7.98 7.67 24.93
C GLN A 40 8.16 6.42 24.05
N PRO A 41 8.52 5.24 24.61
CA PRO A 41 8.63 4.00 23.84
C PRO A 41 7.38 3.66 23.02
N ALA A 42 6.19 3.95 23.58
CA ALA A 42 4.90 3.77 22.91
C ALA A 42 4.79 4.55 21.59
N GLN A 43 5.46 5.70 21.48
CA GLN A 43 5.46 6.53 20.27
C GLN A 43 6.25 5.86 19.14
N LEU A 44 7.42 5.29 19.45
CA LEU A 44 8.21 4.51 18.50
C LEU A 44 7.46 3.24 18.05
N TYR A 45 6.76 2.56 18.97
CA TYR A 45 5.93 1.41 18.61
C TYR A 45 4.77 1.81 17.68
N SER A 46 4.12 2.93 17.95
CA SER A 46 3.05 3.48 17.10
C SER A 46 3.56 3.79 15.69
N TRP A 47 4.69 4.50 15.57
CA TRP A 47 5.31 4.79 14.27
C TRP A 47 5.70 3.53 13.52
N ARG A 48 6.23 2.52 14.21
CA ARG A 48 6.56 1.23 13.61
C ARG A 48 5.32 0.52 13.07
N ALA A 49 4.21 0.57 13.80
CA ALA A 49 2.95 -0.02 13.36
C ALA A 49 2.39 0.73 12.14
N GLN A 50 2.47 2.06 12.13
CA GLN A 50 2.03 2.90 11.01
C GLN A 50 2.86 2.63 9.75
N ALA A 51 4.19 2.56 9.88
CA ALA A 51 5.09 2.24 8.76
C ALA A 51 4.76 0.87 8.13
N ARG A 52 4.54 -0.15 8.97
CA ARG A 52 4.17 -1.49 8.49
C ARG A 52 2.84 -1.52 7.75
N ARG A 53 1.84 -0.75 8.22
CA ARG A 53 0.54 -0.66 7.53
C ARG A 53 0.71 0.00 6.17
N HIS A 54 1.45 1.10 6.10
CA HIS A 54 1.72 1.79 4.84
C HIS A 54 2.42 0.87 3.82
N ASP A 55 3.43 0.12 4.25
CA ASP A 55 4.11 -0.85 3.39
C ASP A 55 3.17 -1.93 2.86
N GLN A 56 2.23 -2.40 3.70
CA GLN A 56 1.23 -3.40 3.31
C GLN A 56 0.22 -2.84 2.30
N ASP A 57 -0.26 -1.62 2.53
CA ASP A 57 -1.20 -0.93 1.65
C ASP A 57 -0.54 -0.65 0.28
N ASP A 58 0.72 -0.19 0.27
CA ASP A 58 1.48 0.05 -0.95
C ASP A 58 1.70 -1.25 -1.75
N GLN A 59 1.99 -2.36 -1.07
CA GLN A 59 2.13 -3.67 -1.71
C GLN A 59 0.81 -4.15 -2.32
N ALA A 60 -0.30 -4.01 -1.58
CA ALA A 60 -1.62 -4.36 -2.08
C ALA A 60 -1.98 -3.55 -3.33
N GLN A 61 -1.77 -2.23 -3.29
CA GLN A 61 -2.02 -1.33 -4.43
C GLN A 61 -1.21 -1.73 -5.67
N ARG A 62 0.07 -2.11 -5.48
CA ARG A 62 0.92 -2.57 -6.60
C ARG A 62 0.42 -3.86 -7.23
N LEU A 63 -0.05 -4.81 -6.41
CA LEU A 63 -0.63 -6.06 -6.90
C LEU A 63 -1.93 -5.80 -7.67
N GLU A 64 -2.80 -4.92 -7.16
CA GLU A 64 -4.04 -4.53 -7.85
C GLU A 64 -3.75 -3.87 -9.21
N LEU A 65 -2.77 -2.96 -9.29
CA LEU A 65 -2.39 -2.33 -10.54
C LEU A 65 -1.84 -3.33 -11.57
N ALA A 66 -1.08 -4.33 -11.11
CA ALA A 66 -0.55 -5.38 -11.97
C ALA A 66 -1.68 -6.27 -12.53
N GLU A 67 -2.62 -6.70 -11.68
CA GLU A 67 -3.78 -7.48 -12.10
C GLU A 67 -4.69 -6.67 -13.05
N HIS A 68 -4.93 -5.39 -12.76
CA HIS A 68 -5.70 -4.53 -13.63
C HIS A 68 -5.04 -4.37 -15.02
N ALA A 69 -3.72 -4.23 -15.09
CA ALA A 69 -2.99 -4.20 -16.35
C ALA A 69 -3.09 -5.54 -17.11
N ARG A 70 -3.04 -6.68 -16.40
CA ARG A 70 -3.24 -8.02 -16.99
C ARG A 70 -4.63 -8.17 -17.57
N LEU A 71 -5.66 -7.79 -16.80
CA LEU A 71 -7.06 -7.86 -17.22
C LEU A 71 -7.32 -6.99 -18.46
N LYS A 72 -6.77 -5.78 -18.51
CA LYS A 72 -6.89 -4.92 -19.70
C LYS A 72 -6.32 -5.56 -20.97
N ARG A 73 -5.18 -6.26 -20.87
CA ARG A 73 -4.60 -6.98 -22.01
C ARG A 73 -5.48 -8.15 -22.44
N GLU A 74 -6.03 -8.89 -21.48
CA GLU A 74 -6.92 -10.02 -21.76
C GLU A 74 -8.21 -9.54 -22.42
N VAL A 75 -8.81 -8.46 -21.93
CA VAL A 75 -10.00 -7.85 -22.54
C VAL A 75 -9.72 -7.45 -23.98
N ALA A 76 -8.60 -6.76 -24.25
CA ALA A 76 -8.23 -6.38 -25.62
C ALA A 76 -8.09 -7.62 -26.53
N ARG A 77 -7.43 -8.68 -26.06
CA ARG A 77 -7.29 -9.94 -26.82
C ARG A 77 -8.65 -10.57 -27.14
N LEU A 78 -9.53 -10.65 -26.14
CA LEU A 78 -10.87 -11.21 -26.30
C LEU A 78 -11.74 -10.36 -27.24
N GLU A 79 -11.60 -9.04 -27.21
CA GLU A 79 -12.29 -8.14 -28.15
C GLU A 79 -11.84 -8.38 -29.59
N GLU A 80 -10.54 -8.57 -29.82
CA GLU A 80 -9.98 -8.93 -31.13
C GLU A 80 -10.50 -10.30 -31.62
N GLU A 81 -10.43 -11.33 -30.77
CA GLU A 81 -10.97 -12.66 -31.07
C GLU A 81 -12.46 -12.60 -31.40
N ASN A 82 -13.24 -11.86 -30.61
CA ASN A 82 -14.67 -11.69 -30.81
C ASN A 82 -14.98 -10.97 -32.14
N ALA A 83 -14.21 -9.93 -32.47
CA ALA A 83 -14.32 -9.21 -33.73
C ALA A 83 -14.01 -10.12 -34.93
N PHE A 84 -13.00 -10.97 -34.82
CA PHE A 84 -12.67 -11.96 -35.86
C PHE A 84 -13.81 -12.98 -36.04
N LEU A 85 -14.32 -13.57 -34.95
CA LEU A 85 -15.42 -14.53 -35.00
C LEU A 85 -16.70 -13.93 -35.59
N LYS A 86 -17.02 -12.68 -35.25
CA LYS A 86 -18.14 -11.95 -35.87
C LYS A 86 -17.98 -11.78 -37.38
N LYS A 87 -16.77 -11.43 -37.84
CA LYS A 87 -16.47 -11.33 -39.28
C LYS A 87 -16.61 -12.69 -39.98
N ALA A 88 -16.09 -13.75 -39.38
CA ALA A 88 -16.22 -15.11 -39.91
C ALA A 88 -17.69 -15.54 -40.01
N ALA A 89 -18.46 -15.37 -38.93
CA ALA A 89 -19.90 -15.68 -38.92
C ALA A 89 -20.66 -14.91 -40.02
N ALA A 90 -20.36 -13.62 -40.19
CA ALA A 90 -20.96 -12.81 -41.26
C ALA A 90 -20.57 -13.27 -42.67
N TYR A 91 -19.35 -13.77 -42.86
CA TYR A 91 -18.92 -14.36 -44.13
C TYR A 91 -19.68 -15.66 -44.43
N PHE A 92 -19.75 -16.58 -43.48
CA PHE A 92 -20.45 -17.86 -43.66
C PHE A 92 -21.96 -17.68 -43.85
N ALA A 93 -22.59 -16.73 -43.15
CA ALA A 93 -24.01 -16.43 -43.35
C ALA A 93 -24.35 -15.89 -44.76
N LYS A 94 -23.36 -15.38 -45.51
CA LYS A 94 -23.52 -14.85 -46.87
C LYS A 94 -23.25 -15.90 -47.95
N GLN A 95 -22.71 -17.07 -47.62
CA GLN A 95 -22.49 -18.14 -48.59
C GLN A 95 -23.79 -18.93 -48.81
N PRO A 96 -24.31 -19.02 -50.05
CA PRO A 96 -25.41 -19.92 -50.34
C PRO A 96 -24.96 -21.39 -50.20
N LYS A 97 -25.90 -22.28 -49.84
CA LYS A 97 -25.68 -23.73 -49.77
C LYS A 97 -25.32 -24.33 -51.12
#